data_AF-A0A9J9KN79-F1
#
_entry.id   AF-A0A9J9KN79-F1
#
_cell.length_a   1.000
_cell.length_b   1.000
_cell.length_c   1.000
_cell.angle_alpha   90.00
_cell.angle_beta   90.00
_cell.angle_gamma   90.00
#
_symmetry.space_group_name_H-M   'P 1'
#
loop_
_entity.id
_entity.type
_entity.pdbx_description
1 polymer ?
#
loop_
_entity_poly.entity_id
_entity_poly.type
_entity_poly.pdbx_seq_one_letter_code
_entity_poly.pdbx_strand_id
1 'polypeptide(L)' 'MSDVFLGDLPLWSDADARATLEELCAKHGVPFDVLEQLVGMQRERAGEERARNVYPRIEEILSEMD' A
#
# COMPACT_ATOMS: atom_id res chain seq x y z
N MET A 1 8.54 14.88 8.88
CA MET A 1 8.07 13.99 7.81
C MET A 1 8.44 12.60 8.25
N SER A 2 7.46 11.80 8.63
CA SER A 2 7.71 10.40 8.99
C SER A 2 8.11 9.69 7.70
N ASP A 3 9.34 9.22 7.61
CA ASP A 3 9.74 8.30 6.56
C ASP A 3 8.88 7.05 6.70
N VAL A 4 7.90 6.88 5.82
CA VAL A 4 7.03 5.72 5.89
C VAL A 4 7.80 4.51 5.37
N PHE A 5 8.17 3.63 6.28
CA PHE A 5 8.85 2.40 5.94
C PHE A 5 7.88 1.45 5.23
N LEU A 6 8.08 1.26 3.92
CA LEU A 6 7.34 0.30 3.11
C LEU A 6 8.11 -1.03 2.93
N GLY A 7 9.36 -1.11 3.39
CA GLY A 7 10.24 -2.26 3.18
C GLY A 7 9.81 -3.56 3.89
N ASP A 8 8.77 -3.52 4.71
CA ASP A 8 8.10 -4.70 5.28
C ASP A 8 6.91 -5.18 4.43
N LEU A 9 6.51 -4.43 3.39
CA LEU A 9 5.49 -4.87 2.43
C LEU A 9 6.12 -5.79 1.38
N PRO A 10 5.48 -6.93 1.04
CA PRO A 10 6.00 -7.89 0.06
C PRO A 10 6.34 -7.27 -1.30
N LEU A 11 5.58 -6.26 -1.74
CA LEU A 11 5.78 -5.55 -3.00
C LEU A 11 7.02 -4.65 -3.02
N TRP A 12 7.49 -4.19 -1.86
CA TRP A 12 8.65 -3.29 -1.71
C TRP A 12 9.88 -4.01 -1.16
N SER A 13 9.70 -5.15 -0.48
CA SER A 13 10.79 -5.96 0.08
C SER A 13 11.43 -6.90 -0.92
N ASP A 14 10.68 -7.31 -1.95
CA ASP A 14 11.16 -8.13 -3.06
C ASP A 14 11.60 -7.24 -4.24
N ALA A 15 12.85 -7.42 -4.68
CA ALA A 15 13.44 -6.60 -5.75
C ALA A 15 12.79 -6.84 -7.12
N ASP A 16 12.34 -8.06 -7.42
CA ASP A 16 11.68 -8.40 -8.69
C ASP A 16 10.25 -7.87 -8.71
N ALA A 17 9.55 -7.95 -7.57
CA ALA A 17 8.23 -7.35 -7.41
C ALA A 17 8.28 -5.82 -7.53
N ARG A 18 9.29 -5.19 -6.91
CA ARG A 18 9.51 -3.75 -7.00
C ARG A 18 9.80 -3.31 -8.44
N ALA A 19 10.67 -4.04 -9.16
CA ALA A 19 10.98 -3.75 -10.55
C ALA A 19 9.71 -3.82 -11.44
N THR A 20 8.86 -4.83 -11.21
CA THR A 20 7.57 -4.97 -11.91
C THR A 20 6.64 -3.79 -11.61
N LEU A 21 6.62 -3.31 -10.37
CA LEU A 21 5.82 -2.15 -9.95
C LEU A 21 6.33 -0.85 -10.60
N GLU A 22 7.65 -0.66 -10.65
CA GLU A 22 8.29 0.47 -11.33
C GLU A 22 7.98 0.49 -12.83
N GLU A 23 8.04 -0.67 -13.51
CA GLU A 23 7.66 -0.79 -14.92
C GLU A 23 6.18 -0.48 -15.15
N LEU A 24 5.29 -0.94 -14.26
CA LEU A 24 3.86 -0.65 -14.35
C LEU A 24 3.58 0.85 -14.15
N CYS A 25 4.22 1.47 -13.17
CA CYS A 25 4.15 2.90 -12.92
C CYS A 25 4.60 3.70 -14.15
N ALA A 26 5.75 3.33 -14.74
CA ALA A 26 6.26 3.94 -15.95
C ALA A 26 5.28 3.80 -17.14
N LYS A 27 4.70 2.62 -17.31
CA LYS A 27 3.72 2.33 -18.38
C LYS A 27 2.47 3.21 -18.29
N HIS A 28 2.03 3.55 -17.08
CA HIS A 28 0.82 4.34 -16.84
C HIS A 28 1.11 5.83 -16.57
N GLY A 29 2.37 6.27 -16.63
CA GLY A 29 2.76 7.65 -16.36
C GLY A 29 2.57 8.07 -14.90
N VAL A 30 2.60 7.11 -13.98
CA VAL A 30 2.47 7.34 -12.54
C VAL A 30 3.87 7.45 -11.95
N PRO A 31 4.25 8.58 -11.32
CA PRO A 31 5.53 8.68 -10.64
C PRO A 31 5.61 7.73 -9.45
N PHE A 32 6.69 6.95 -9.37
CA PHE A 32 6.87 5.94 -8.32
C PHE A 32 6.92 6.58 -6.92
N ASP A 33 7.61 7.71 -6.76
CA ASP A 33 7.66 8.47 -5.51
C ASP A 33 6.28 8.95 -5.03
N VAL A 34 5.35 9.21 -5.96
CA VAL A 34 3.97 9.60 -5.63
C VAL A 34 3.19 8.39 -5.13
N LEU A 35 3.39 7.22 -5.76
CA LEU A 35 2.79 5.98 -5.30
C LEU A 35 3.28 5.60 -3.89
N GLU A 36 4.59 5.72 -3.63
CA GLU A 36 5.16 5.47 -2.30
C GLU A 36 4.58 6.39 -1.23
N GLN A 37 4.43 7.68 -1.53
CA GLN A 37 3.80 8.64 -0.62
C GLN A 37 2.33 8.32 -0.34
N LEU A 38 1.56 7.91 -1.36
CA LEU A 38 0.16 7.51 -1.20
C LEU A 38 0.01 6.25 -0.34
N VAL A 39 0.85 5.25 -0.57
CA VAL A 39 0.86 4.01 0.21
C VAL A 39 1.31 4.29 1.65
N GLY A 40 2.27 5.19 1.82
CA GLY A 40 2.70 5.63 3.14
C GLY A 40 1.60 6.32 3.93
N MET A 41 0.89 7.26 3.30
CA MET A 41 -0.28 7.93 3.89
C MET A 41 -1.40 6.93 4.23
N GLN A 42 -1.65 5.94 3.36
CA GLN A 42 -2.59 4.86 3.64
C GLN A 42 -2.19 4.03 4.86
N ARG A 43 -0.90 3.71 5.06
CA ARG A 43 -0.44 2.99 6.25
C ARG A 43 -0.60 3.78 7.54
N GLU A 44 -0.27 5.06 7.52
CA GLU A 44 -0.46 5.94 8.68
C GLU A 44 -1.95 5.98 9.06
N ARG A 45 -2.84 6.10 8.07
CA ARG A 45 -4.30 6.07 8.28
C ARG A 45 -4.83 4.69 8.65
N ALA A 46 -4.27 3.60 8.13
CA ALA A 46 -4.64 2.24 8.52
C ALA A 46 -4.34 1.98 10.01
N GLY A 47 -3.28 2.59 10.55
CA GLY A 47 -3.03 2.62 12.00
C GLY A 47 -4.16 3.32 12.77
N GLU A 48 -4.60 4.48 12.30
CA GLU A 48 -5.72 5.23 12.88
C GLU A 48 -7.09 4.54 12.69
N GLU A 49 -7.31 3.85 11.58
CA GLU A 49 -8.53 3.12 11.26
C GLU A 49 -8.63 1.77 12.00
N ARG A 50 -7.51 1.10 12.28
CA ARG A 50 -7.47 -0.02 13.26
C ARG A 50 -7.90 0.44 14.64
N ALA A 51 -7.53 1.65 15.05
CA ALA A 51 -8.00 2.24 16.31
C ALA A 51 -9.50 2.59 16.28
N ARG A 52 -10.14 2.63 15.11
CA ARG A 52 -11.57 2.95 14.91
C ARG A 52 -12.45 1.76 14.45
N ASN A 53 -11.97 0.50 14.51
CA ASN A 53 -12.74 -0.70 14.11
C ASN A 53 -13.17 -0.73 12.62
N VAL A 54 -12.37 -0.21 11.69
CA VAL A 54 -12.69 -0.24 10.25
C VAL A 54 -12.27 -1.57 9.58
N TYR A 55 -11.22 -2.23 10.08
CA TYR A 55 -10.72 -3.52 9.56
C TYR A 55 -11.78 -4.64 9.43
N PRO A 56 -12.69 -4.83 10.41
CA PRO A 56 -13.76 -5.82 10.30
C PRO A 56 -14.70 -5.59 9.10
N ARG A 57 -14.92 -4.34 8.70
CA ARG A 57 -15.81 -3.97 7.59
C ARG A 57 -15.22 -4.33 6.23
N ILE A 58 -13.89 -4.20 6.10
CA ILE A 58 -13.17 -4.55 4.87
C ILE A 58 -13.05 -6.08 4.75
N GLU A 59 -12.77 -6.78 5.86
CA GLU A 59 -12.83 -8.25 5.89
C GLU A 59 -14.22 -8.79 5.54
N GLU A 60 -15.31 -8.19 6.05
CA GLU A 60 -16.68 -8.53 5.67
C GLU A 60 -16.89 -8.42 4.16
N ILE A 61 -16.52 -7.27 3.55
CA ILE A 61 -16.71 -7.03 2.12
C ILE A 61 -15.87 -8.00 1.27
N LEU A 62 -14.64 -8.31 1.69
CA LEU A 62 -13.80 -9.27 0.99
C LEU A 62 -14.27 -10.71 1.17
N SER A 63 -14.91 -11.05 2.29
CA SER A 63 -15.49 -12.38 2.52
C SER A 63 -16.73 -12.67 1.67
N GLU A 64 -17.39 -11.65 1.10
CA GLU A 64 -18.47 -11.81 0.12
C GLU A 64 -17.96 -12.19 -1.29
N MET A 65 -16.64 -12.25 -1.50
CA MET A 65 -16.03 -12.66 -2.77
C MET A 65 -15.68 -14.16 -2.83
N ASP A 66 -15.82 -14.90 -1.73
CA ASP A 66 -15.76 -16.37 -1.64
C ASP A 66 -17.17 -16.99 -1.78
#